data_AF-A0A7W1L828-F1
#
_entry.id   AF-A0A7W1L828-F1
#
_cell.length_a   1.000
_cell.length_b   1.000
_cell.length_c   1.000
_cell.angle_alpha   90.00
_cell.angle_beta   90.00
_cell.angle_gamma   90.00
#
_symmetry.space_group_name_H-M   'P 1'
#
loop_
_entity.id
_entity.type
_entity.pdbx_description
1 polymer ?
#
loop_
_entity_poly.entity_id
_entity_poly.type
_entity_poly.pdbx_seq_one_letter_code
_entity_poly.pdbx_strand_id
1 'polypeptide(L)'
;MAAASLPARSYKRWLPWIGALIGLGMLGWLLRHFDVDRFLATLAGADRRFLLLVLLAMVAEQIVRAWKWRQLLFRLRPIGVTRLFGAIMAGYLLAFLVPFGLATVARAWLVARQENLKVTAVLATVALDRLTDGIVFACLVPVALLAVA
;
A
#
# COMPACT_ATOMS: atom_id res chain seq x y z
N MET A 1 32.67 -8.14 38.45
CA MET A 1 32.50 -7.81 37.01
C MET A 1 31.00 -7.68 36.72
N ALA A 2 30.44 -6.49 36.89
CA ALA A 2 29.03 -6.21 36.62
C ALA A 2 28.90 -5.62 35.19
N ALA A 3 28.09 -6.25 34.36
CA ALA A 3 27.88 -5.87 32.96
C ALA A 3 27.13 -4.52 32.88
N ALA A 4 27.69 -3.60 32.09
CA ALA A 4 27.14 -2.28 31.83
C ALA A 4 25.80 -2.38 31.09
N SER A 5 24.75 -1.79 31.67
CA SER A 5 23.48 -1.53 30.97
C SER A 5 23.66 -0.35 30.01
N LEU A 6 23.64 -0.61 28.70
CA LEU A 6 23.65 0.45 27.69
C LEU A 6 22.23 1.07 27.56
N PRO A 7 22.04 2.38 27.77
CA PRO A 7 20.76 3.03 27.53
C PRO A 7 20.51 3.13 26.01
N ALA A 8 19.43 2.50 25.54
CA ALA A 8 18.99 2.59 24.15
C ALA A 8 18.63 4.05 23.80
N ARG A 9 19.38 4.64 22.88
CA ARG A 9 19.31 6.07 22.50
C ARG A 9 17.99 6.38 21.77
N SER A 10 17.02 6.93 22.47
CA SER A 10 15.69 7.36 21.98
C SER A 10 15.72 8.73 21.29
N TYR A 11 16.43 8.88 20.16
CA TYR A 11 16.45 10.13 19.38
C TYR A 11 15.45 10.14 18.20
N LYS A 12 14.92 8.97 17.80
CA LYS A 12 14.05 8.83 16.61
C LYS A 12 12.56 9.14 16.84
N ARG A 13 12.15 9.53 18.06
CA ARG A 13 10.74 9.71 18.43
C ARG A 13 10.11 11.00 17.90
N TRP A 14 10.91 12.03 17.58
CA TRP A 14 10.46 13.36 17.16
C TRP A 14 10.38 13.52 15.64
N LEU A 15 11.14 12.71 14.89
CA LEU A 15 11.20 12.74 13.43
C LEU A 15 9.83 12.56 12.72
N PRO A 16 8.92 11.65 13.14
CA PRO A 16 7.60 11.55 12.50
C PRO A 16 6.73 12.79 12.72
N TRP A 17 6.91 13.52 13.83
CA TRP A 17 6.15 14.75 14.11
C TRP A 17 6.60 15.91 13.23
N ILE A 18 7.90 16.00 12.95
CA ILE A 18 8.44 16.97 11.99
C ILE A 18 7.87 16.69 10.59
N GLY A 19 7.87 15.42 10.16
CA GLY A 19 7.27 15.03 8.88
C GLY A 19 5.77 15.33 8.81
N ALA A 20 5.03 15.07 9.90
CA ALA A 20 3.62 15.40 10.00
C ALA A 20 3.38 16.92 9.91
N LEU A 21 4.19 17.73 10.60
CA LEU A 21 4.10 19.20 10.57
C LEU A 21 4.38 19.76 9.17
N ILE A 22 5.42 19.26 8.50
CA ILE A 22 5.74 19.65 7.12
C ILE A 22 4.60 19.25 6.19
N GLY A 23 4.11 18.01 6.30
CA GLY A 23 2.99 17.52 5.49
C GLY A 23 1.71 18.34 5.68
N LEU A 24 1.34 18.64 6.92
CA LEU A 24 0.20 19.51 7.25
C LEU A 24 0.39 20.94 6.75
N GLY A 25 1.59 21.50 6.90
CA GLY A 25 1.92 22.83 6.40
C GLY A 25 1.82 22.92 4.87
N MET A 26 2.36 21.95 4.15
CA MET A 26 2.25 21.87 2.69
C MET A 26 0.81 21.65 2.23
N LEU A 27 0.06 20.77 2.91
CA LEU A 27 -1.35 20.53 2.62
C LEU A 27 -2.17 21.81 2.79
N GLY A 28 -1.98 22.51 3.91
CA GLY A 28 -2.65 23.79 4.17
C GLY A 28 -2.28 24.86 3.15
N TRP A 29 -1.01 24.92 2.73
CA TRP A 29 -0.55 25.84 1.70
C TRP A 29 -1.17 25.54 0.33
N LEU A 30 -1.22 24.26 -0.05
CA LEU A 30 -1.85 23.80 -1.30
C LEU A 30 -3.35 24.08 -1.32
N LEU A 31 -4.04 23.81 -0.21
CA LEU A 31 -5.48 23.99 -0.09
C LEU A 31 -5.91 25.46 -0.02
N ARG A 32 -5.01 26.39 0.29
CA ARG A 32 -5.33 27.82 0.42
C ARG A 32 -5.92 28.43 -0.86
N HIS A 33 -5.55 27.89 -2.02
CA HIS A 33 -6.04 28.35 -3.32
C HIS A 33 -6.95 27.29 -3.99
N PHE A 34 -7.38 26.27 -3.23
CA PHE A 34 -8.23 25.22 -3.75
C PHE A 34 -9.68 25.69 -3.74
N ASP A 35 -10.19 26.01 -4.93
CA ASP A 35 -11.58 26.39 -5.14
C ASP A 35 -12.46 25.13 -5.17
N VAL A 36 -13.06 24.83 -4.02
CA VAL A 36 -13.93 23.66 -3.84
C VAL A 36 -15.17 23.75 -4.73
N ASP A 37 -15.73 24.95 -4.92
CA ASP A 37 -16.93 25.15 -5.72
C ASP A 37 -16.65 24.85 -7.20
N ARG A 38 -15.51 25.35 -7.72
CA ARG A 38 -15.06 25.03 -9.07
C ARG A 38 -14.75 23.54 -9.26
N PHE A 39 -14.17 22.90 -8.26
CA PHE A 39 -13.94 21.45 -8.27
C PHE A 39 -15.25 20.66 -8.35
N LEU A 40 -16.23 20.99 -7.50
CA LEU A 40 -17.54 20.33 -7.49
C LEU A 40 -18.31 20.55 -8.79
N ALA A 41 -18.27 21.77 -9.35
CA ALA A 41 -18.88 22.06 -10.66
C ALA A 41 -18.26 21.23 -11.79
N THR A 42 -16.93 21.08 -11.77
CA THR A 42 -16.20 20.24 -12.74
C THR A 42 -16.54 18.76 -12.57
N LEU A 43 -16.66 18.29 -11.32
CA LEU A 43 -17.02 16.91 -11.02
C LEU A 43 -18.46 16.59 -11.43
N ALA A 44 -19.39 17.53 -11.27
CA ALA A 44 -20.78 17.39 -11.71
C ALA A 44 -20.91 17.30 -13.24
N GLY A 45 -20.02 17.98 -13.97
CA GLY A 45 -19.94 17.91 -15.43
C GLY A 45 -19.10 16.74 -15.98
N ALA A 46 -18.44 15.97 -15.12
CA ALA A 46 -17.56 14.90 -15.54
C ALA A 46 -18.34 13.72 -16.15
N ASP A 47 -17.79 13.12 -17.21
CA ASP A 47 -18.41 11.96 -17.84
C ASP A 47 -18.36 10.75 -16.90
N ARG A 48 -19.55 10.33 -16.47
CA ARG A 48 -19.79 9.20 -15.57
C ARG A 48 -19.18 7.88 -16.07
N ARG A 49 -19.00 7.72 -17.39
CA ARG A 49 -18.37 6.53 -17.99
C ARG A 49 -16.92 6.40 -17.55
N PHE A 50 -16.16 7.50 -17.57
CA PHE A 50 -14.76 7.49 -17.15
C PHE A 50 -14.64 7.32 -15.63
N LEU A 51 -15.55 7.91 -14.84
CA LEU A 51 -15.59 7.68 -13.40
C LEU A 51 -15.81 6.20 -13.07
N LEU A 52 -16.76 5.56 -13.74
CA LEU A 52 -17.02 4.13 -13.59
C LEU A 52 -15.83 3.30 -14.07
N LEU A 53 -15.21 3.65 -15.20
CA LEU A 53 -14.05 2.95 -15.74
C LEU A 53 -12.86 2.98 -14.77
N VAL A 54 -12.59 4.12 -14.14
CA VAL A 54 -11.54 4.25 -13.13
C VAL A 54 -11.83 3.37 -11.91
N LEU A 55 -13.07 3.38 -11.43
CA LEU A 55 -13.48 2.53 -10.31
C LEU A 55 -13.30 1.03 -10.63
N LEU A 56 -13.74 0.62 -11.82
CA LEU A 56 -13.58 -0.76 -12.29
C LEU A 56 -12.11 -1.13 -12.48
N ALA A 57 -11.29 -0.22 -13.01
CA ALA A 57 -9.86 -0.41 -13.18
C ALA A 57 -9.15 -0.57 -11.82
N MET A 58 -9.52 0.23 -10.81
CA MET A 58 -9.01 0.08 -9.45
C MET A 58 -9.37 -1.28 -8.86
N VAL A 59 -10.63 -1.72 -8.97
CA VAL A 59 -11.02 -3.04 -8.46
C VAL A 59 -10.30 -4.16 -9.21
N ALA A 60 -10.19 -4.05 -10.53
CA ALA A 60 -9.48 -5.01 -11.37
C ALA A 60 -7.99 -5.11 -11.01
N GLU A 61 -7.31 -3.97 -10.80
CA GLU A 61 -5.91 -3.91 -10.35
C GLU A 61 -5.71 -4.74 -9.07
N GLN A 62 -6.62 -4.57 -8.11
CA GLN A 62 -6.53 -5.26 -6.82
C GLN A 62 -6.83 -6.76 -6.93
N ILE A 63 -7.70 -7.18 -7.85
CA ILE A 63 -7.93 -8.59 -8.16
C ILE A 63 -6.69 -9.20 -8.82
N VAL A 64 -6.08 -8.52 -9.79
CA VAL A 64 -4.84 -8.97 -10.45
C VAL A 64 -3.72 -9.11 -9.42
N ARG A 65 -3.61 -8.16 -8.49
CA ARG A 65 -2.65 -8.23 -7.37
C ARG A 65 -2.90 -9.46 -6.48
N ALA A 66 -4.15 -9.74 -6.14
CA ALA A 66 -4.52 -10.93 -5.37
C ALA A 66 -4.19 -12.23 -6.12
N TRP A 67 -4.44 -12.26 -7.43
CA TRP A 67 -4.10 -13.40 -8.29
C TRP A 67 -2.59 -13.60 -8.40
N LYS A 68 -1.80 -12.54 -8.57
CA LYS A 68 -0.33 -12.62 -8.59
C LYS A 68 0.20 -13.14 -7.25
N TRP A 69 -0.31 -12.62 -6.13
CA TRP A 69 0.10 -13.07 -4.81
C TRP A 69 -0.26 -14.52 -4.54
N ARG A 70 -1.40 -15.01 -5.07
CA ARG A 70 -1.74 -16.44 -5.06
C ARG A 70 -0.65 -17.31 -5.67
N GLN A 71 -0.02 -16.88 -6.77
CA GLN A 71 1.05 -17.66 -7.41
C GLN A 71 2.27 -17.81 -6.50
N LEU A 72 2.62 -16.75 -5.75
CA LEU A 72 3.71 -16.77 -4.78
C LEU A 72 3.40 -17.67 -3.58
N LEU A 73 2.13 -17.67 -3.14
CA LEU A 73 1.66 -18.50 -2.04
C LEU A 73 1.40 -19.95 -2.43
N PHE A 74 1.25 -20.27 -3.73
CA PHE A 74 0.85 -21.60 -4.20
C PHE A 74 1.76 -22.72 -3.70
N ARG A 75 3.07 -22.46 -3.57
CA ARG A 75 4.04 -23.41 -2.99
C ARG A 75 3.85 -23.68 -1.50
N LEU A 76 3.27 -22.74 -0.77
CA LEU A 76 2.95 -22.87 0.66
C LEU A 76 1.57 -23.48 0.84
N ARG A 77 0.53 -22.84 0.27
CA ARG A 77 -0.86 -23.29 0.27
C ARG A 77 -1.61 -22.73 -0.95
N PRO A 78 -2.45 -23.53 -1.61
CA PRO A 78 -3.32 -23.05 -2.68
C PRO A 78 -4.52 -22.28 -2.11
N ILE A 79 -4.36 -20.98 -1.89
CA ILE A 79 -5.42 -20.10 -1.37
C ILE A 79 -6.20 -19.49 -2.54
N GLY A 80 -7.52 -19.33 -2.39
CA GLY A 80 -8.38 -18.68 -3.39
C GLY A 80 -8.13 -17.17 -3.53
N VAL A 81 -8.29 -16.64 -4.74
CA VAL A 81 -8.08 -15.21 -5.05
C VAL A 81 -9.01 -14.30 -4.24
N THR A 82 -10.25 -14.71 -4.02
CA THR A 82 -11.26 -13.93 -3.27
C THR A 82 -10.86 -13.73 -1.80
N ARG A 83 -10.31 -14.76 -1.15
CA ARG A 83 -9.81 -14.65 0.23
C ARG A 83 -8.60 -13.71 0.32
N LEU A 84 -7.66 -13.84 -0.61
CA LEU A 84 -6.49 -12.97 -0.68
C LEU A 84 -6.88 -11.52 -0.98
N PHE A 85 -7.84 -11.31 -1.87
CA PHE A 85 -8.40 -10.00 -2.15
C PHE A 85 -9.00 -9.37 -0.89
N GLY A 86 -9.82 -10.11 -0.14
CA GLY A 86 -10.38 -9.65 1.13
C GLY A 86 -9.30 -9.28 2.15
N ALA A 87 -8.23 -10.08 2.25
CA ALA A 87 -7.12 -9.78 3.15
C ALA A 87 -6.31 -8.54 2.72
N ILE A 88 -6.15 -8.31 1.41
CA ILE A 88 -5.55 -7.11 0.86
C ILE A 88 -6.42 -5.89 1.19
N MET A 89 -7.73 -5.96 0.95
CA MET A 89 -8.67 -4.87 1.27
C MET A 89 -8.69 -4.53 2.76
N ALA A 90 -8.68 -5.55 3.63
CA ALA A 90 -8.55 -5.34 5.08
C ALA A 90 -7.23 -4.63 5.46
N GLY A 91 -6.13 -4.98 4.79
CA GLY A 91 -4.85 -4.28 4.94
C GLY A 91 -4.93 -2.81 4.54
N TYR A 92 -5.60 -2.50 3.43
CA TYR A 92 -5.83 -1.10 3.01
C TYR A 92 -6.72 -0.33 3.98
N LEU A 93 -7.76 -0.97 4.52
CA LEU A 93 -8.59 -0.35 5.54
C LEU A 93 -7.75 0.04 6.77
N LEU A 94 -6.84 -0.84 7.21
CA LEU A 94 -5.93 -0.51 8.30
C LEU A 94 -4.96 0.62 7.95
N ALA A 95 -4.56 0.77 6.68
CA ALA A 95 -3.71 1.86 6.24
C ALA A 95 -4.35 3.24 6.48
N PHE A 96 -5.69 3.34 6.41
CA PHE A 96 -6.41 4.58 6.72
C PHE A 96 -6.46 4.87 8.21
N LEU A 97 -6.46 3.83 9.05
CA LEU A 97 -6.56 3.96 10.51
C LEU A 97 -5.20 4.19 11.17
N VAL A 98 -4.17 3.50 10.70
CA VAL A 98 -2.85 3.50 11.32
C VAL A 98 -1.76 3.85 10.30
N PRO A 99 -1.07 4.99 10.48
CA PRO A 99 0.12 5.32 9.69
C PRO A 99 1.24 4.29 9.96
N PHE A 100 2.35 4.36 9.21
CA PHE A 100 3.54 3.48 9.35
C PHE A 100 3.52 2.13 8.61
N GLY A 101 2.66 1.94 7.60
CA GLY A 101 2.77 0.80 6.69
C GLY A 101 2.42 -0.56 7.31
N LEU A 102 1.71 -0.57 8.44
CA LEU A 102 1.20 -1.78 9.11
C LEU A 102 0.24 -2.59 8.24
N ALA A 103 -0.32 -1.99 7.19
CA ALA A 103 -1.13 -2.66 6.17
C ALA A 103 -0.48 -3.95 5.64
N THR A 104 0.84 -3.92 5.42
CA THR A 104 1.61 -5.06 4.91
C THR A 104 1.68 -6.20 5.92
N VAL A 105 1.84 -5.86 7.19
CA VAL A 105 1.88 -6.83 8.29
C VAL A 105 0.48 -7.38 8.55
N ALA A 106 -0.54 -6.53 8.51
CA ALA A 106 -1.92 -6.91 8.74
C ALA A 106 -2.44 -7.90 7.70
N ARG A 107 -2.20 -7.65 6.41
CA ARG A 107 -2.62 -8.61 5.36
C ARG A 107 -1.91 -9.96 5.52
N ALA A 108 -0.62 -9.96 5.87
CA ALA A 108 0.14 -11.19 6.06
C ALA A 108 -0.29 -11.96 7.31
N TRP A 109 -0.53 -11.26 8.42
CA TRP A 109 -1.05 -11.83 9.65
C TRP A 109 -2.45 -12.41 9.46
N LEU A 110 -3.34 -11.70 8.75
CA LEU A 110 -4.71 -12.16 8.50
C LEU A 110 -4.73 -13.45 7.68
N VAL A 111 -3.96 -13.51 6.59
CA VAL A 111 -3.83 -14.73 5.77
C VAL A 111 -3.18 -15.86 6.57
N ALA A 112 -2.12 -15.56 7.32
CA ALA A 112 -1.46 -16.54 8.17
C ALA A 112 -2.41 -17.16 9.21
N ARG A 113 -3.26 -16.33 9.84
CA ARG A 113 -4.26 -16.78 10.81
C ARG A 113 -5.39 -17.59 10.16
N GLN A 114 -5.88 -17.17 9.00
CA GLN A 114 -6.98 -17.87 8.30
C GLN A 114 -6.56 -19.23 7.75
N GLU A 115 -5.32 -19.35 7.28
CA GLU A 115 -4.82 -20.54 6.58
C GLU A 115 -3.86 -21.39 7.44
N ASN A 116 -3.75 -21.07 8.74
CA ASN A 116 -2.87 -21.71 9.73
C ASN A 116 -1.39 -21.79 9.27
N LEU A 117 -0.88 -20.68 8.75
CA LEU A 117 0.51 -20.53 8.30
C LEU A 117 1.34 -19.71 9.28
N LYS A 118 2.67 -19.87 9.21
CA LYS A 118 3.60 -19.00 9.93
C LYS A 118 3.55 -17.59 9.32
N VAL A 119 3.31 -16.57 10.14
CA VAL A 119 3.26 -15.15 9.72
C VAL A 119 4.54 -14.75 8.97
N THR A 120 5.70 -15.24 9.42
CA THR A 120 7.00 -14.98 8.78
C THR A 120 7.08 -15.53 7.36
N ALA A 121 6.52 -16.72 7.10
CA ALA A 121 6.48 -17.30 5.76
C ALA A 121 5.60 -16.48 4.81
N VAL A 122 4.43 -16.04 5.28
CA VAL A 122 3.53 -15.17 4.50
C VAL A 122 4.17 -13.80 4.27
N LEU A 123 4.79 -13.21 5.29
CA LEU A 123 5.55 -11.96 5.16
C LEU A 123 6.68 -12.07 4.13
N ALA A 124 7.39 -13.20 4.06
CA ALA A 124 8.41 -13.42 3.05
C ALA A 124 7.82 -13.39 1.63
N THR A 125 6.65 -14.01 1.40
CA THR A 125 5.97 -13.90 0.09
C THR A 125 5.57 -12.48 -0.25
N VAL A 126 5.18 -11.69 0.75
CA VAL A 126 4.84 -10.28 0.60
C VAL A 126 6.07 -9.43 0.29
N ALA A 127 7.21 -9.71 0.92
CA ALA A 127 8.47 -9.05 0.58
C ALA A 127 8.88 -9.38 -0.86
N LEU A 128 8.76 -10.64 -1.27
CA LEU A 128 9.04 -11.08 -2.64
C LEU A 128 8.11 -10.40 -3.65
N ASP A 129 6.82 -10.32 -3.36
CA ASP A 129 5.82 -9.58 -4.15
C ASP A 129 6.24 -8.12 -4.40
N ARG A 130 6.76 -7.44 -3.38
CA ARG A 130 7.22 -6.05 -3.46
C ARG A 130 8.54 -5.90 -4.19
N LEU A 131 9.47 -6.84 -4.02
CA LEU A 131 10.72 -6.87 -4.78
C LEU A 131 10.44 -7.07 -6.28
N THR A 132 9.54 -8.00 -6.62
CA THR A 132 9.12 -8.22 -8.00
C THR A 132 8.46 -6.97 -8.58
N ASP A 133 7.56 -6.31 -7.85
CA ASP A 133 6.95 -5.04 -8.30
C ASP A 133 8.00 -3.95 -8.52
N GLY A 134 8.96 -3.81 -7.60
CA GLY A 134 10.04 -2.83 -7.70
C GLY A 134 10.94 -3.06 -8.91
N ILE A 135 11.31 -4.31 -9.19
CA ILE A 135 12.11 -4.69 -10.36
C ILE A 135 11.33 -4.42 -11.65
N VAL A 136 10.08 -4.86 -11.73
CA VAL A 136 9.23 -4.63 -12.90
C VAL A 136 9.09 -3.14 -13.16
N PHE A 137 8.81 -2.34 -12.14
CA PHE A 137 8.70 -0.88 -12.26
C PHE A 137 10.01 -0.23 -12.71
N ALA A 138 11.15 -0.63 -12.13
CA ALA A 138 12.47 -0.13 -12.49
C ALA A 138 12.85 -0.42 -13.95
N CYS A 139 12.39 -1.55 -14.51
CA CYS A 139 12.60 -1.88 -15.91
C CYS A 139 11.59 -1.22 -16.85
N LEU A 140 10.30 -1.18 -16.48
CA LEU A 140 9.24 -0.66 -17.35
C LEU A 140 9.29 0.85 -17.52
N VAL A 141 9.59 1.61 -16.46
CA VAL A 141 9.56 3.09 -16.51
C VAL A 141 10.54 3.64 -17.54
N PRO A 142 11.83 3.24 -17.57
CA PRO A 142 12.75 3.71 -18.61
C PRO A 142 12.29 3.34 -20.02
N VAL A 143 11.78 2.13 -20.24
CA VAL A 143 11.29 1.69 -21.55
C VAL A 143 10.10 2.53 -22.00
N ALA A 144 9.14 2.77 -21.11
CA ALA A 144 7.99 3.62 -21.39
C ALA A 144 8.41 5.07 -21.70
N LEU A 145 9.39 5.61 -20.98
CA LEU A 145 9.93 6.94 -21.25
C LEU A 145 10.60 7.02 -22.63
N LEU A 146 11.40 6.02 -23.00
CA LEU A 146 12.02 5.95 -24.33
C LEU A 146 11.01 5.77 -25.47
N ALA A 147 9.84 5.17 -25.20
CA ALA A 147 8.80 4.97 -26.20
C ALA A 147 7.95 6.23 -26.45
N VAL A 148 7.93 7.17 -25.49
CA VAL A 148 7.17 8.43 -25.56
C VAL A 148 8.06 9.61 -25.95
N ALA A 149 9.38 9.50 -25.76
CA ALA A 149 10.40 10.47 -26.20
C ALA A 149 10.69 10.34 -27.70
#